data_AF-A0ABD0NL26-F1
#
_entry.id   AF-A0ABD0NL26-F1
#
_cell.length_a   1.000
_cell.length_b   1.000
_cell.length_c   1.000
_cell.angle_alpha   90.00
_cell.angle_beta   90.00
_cell.angle_gamma   90.00
#
_symmetry.space_group_name_H-M   'P 1'
#
loop_
_entity.id
_entity.type
_entity.pdbx_description
1 polymer ?
#
loop_
_entity_poly.entity_id
_entity_poly.type
_entity_poly.pdbx_seq_one_letter_code
_entity_poly.pdbx_strand_id
1 'polypeptide(L)' 'RPQHMLMRVSVGIHKEDIAAAIETYNLLSEKWFTHASPTLFNAGTNRPQLS' A
#
# COMPACT_ATOMS: atom_id res chain seq x y z
N ARG A 1 -7.35 -11.28 2.51
CA ARG A 1 -6.54 -11.88 1.42
C ARG A 1 -5.35 -10.97 1.12
N PRO A 2 -4.24 -11.47 0.56
CA PRO A 2 -3.07 -10.63 0.23
C PRO A 2 -3.42 -9.36 -0.54
N GLN A 3 -4.35 -9.44 -1.49
CA GLN A 3 -4.81 -8.28 -2.26
C GLN A 3 -5.44 -7.16 -1.41
N HIS A 4 -6.14 -7.49 -0.32
CA HIS A 4 -6.68 -6.46 0.58
C HIS A 4 -5.57 -5.72 1.33
N MET A 5 -4.49 -6.44 1.67
CA MET A 5 -3.34 -5.84 2.32
C MET A 5 -2.62 -4.88 1.38
N LEU A 6 -2.39 -5.29 0.12
CA LEU A 6 -1.77 -4.43 -0.88
C LEU A 6 -2.61 -3.18 -1.18
N MET A 7 -3.94 -3.32 -1.35
CA MET A 7 -4.81 -2.17 -1.59
C MET A 7 -4.83 -1.20 -0.40
N ARG A 8 -4.83 -1.71 0.84
CA ARG A 8 -4.70 -0.86 2.04
C ARG A 8 -3.39 -0.09 2.04
N VAL A 9 -2.28 -0.72 1.66
CA VAL A 9 -0.98 -0.06 1.57
C VAL A 9 -0.99 1.04 0.51
N SER A 10 -1.49 0.74 -0.70
CA SER A 10 -1.58 1.72 -1.78
C SER A 10 -2.42 2.94 -1.39
N VAL A 11 -3.62 2.73 -0.83
CA VAL A 11 -4.47 3.84 -0.36
C VAL A 11 -3.84 4.55 0.84
N GLY A 12 -3.15 3.84 1.72
CA GLY A 12 -2.45 4.43 2.87
C GLY A 12 -1.33 5.40 2.46
N ILE A 13 -0.69 5.16 1.32
CA ILE A 13 0.37 6.02 0.76
C ILE A 13 -0.24 7.19 -0.04
N HIS A 14 -1.20 6.91 -0.93
CA HIS A 14 -1.70 7.87 -1.91
C HIS A 14 -2.95 8.65 -1.45
N LYS A 15 -3.60 8.24 -0.37
CA LYS A 15 -4.78 8.89 0.25
C LYS A 15 -5.92 9.14 -0.75
N GLU A 16 -6.16 10.41 -1.09
CA GLU A 16 -7.25 10.85 -1.98
C GLU A 16 -6.89 10.66 -3.47
N ASP A 17 -5.62 10.42 -3.79
CA ASP A 17 -5.20 10.11 -5.15
C ASP A 17 -5.46 8.64 -5.49
N ILE A 18 -6.68 8.38 -5.94
CA ILE A 18 -7.15 7.03 -6.28
C ILE A 18 -6.45 6.48 -7.53
N ALA A 19 -6.09 7.34 -8.49
CA ALA A 19 -5.41 6.91 -9.71
C ALA A 19 -4.03 6.32 -9.39
N ALA A 20 -3.24 7.05 -8.57
CA ALA A 20 -1.94 6.56 -8.12
C ALA A 20 -2.06 5.34 -7.19
N ALA A 21 -3.09 5.27 -6.34
CA ALA A 21 -3.33 4.09 -5.51
C ALA A 21 -3.57 2.82 -6.35
N ILE A 22 -4.33 2.92 -7.44
CA ILE A 22 -4.59 1.81 -8.36
C ILE A 22 -3.32 1.38 -9.08
N GLU A 23 -2.52 2.34 -9.58
CA GLU A 23 -1.24 2.06 -10.22
C GLU A 23 -0.30 1.30 -9.27
N THR A 24 -0.12 1.81 -8.06
CA THR A 24 0.71 1.17 -7.03
C THR A 24 0.18 -0.21 -6.65
N TYR A 25 -1.14 -0.39 -6.55
CA TYR A 25 -1.73 -1.71 -6.30
C TYR A 25 -1.39 -2.70 -7.42
N ASN A 26 -1.54 -2.31 -8.69
CA ASN A 26 -1.23 -3.18 -9.83
C ASN A 26 0.24 -3.60 -9.78
N LEU A 27 1.15 -2.64 -9.62
CA LEU A 27 2.59 -2.91 -9.57
C LEU A 27 3.00 -3.81 -8.39
N LEU A 28 2.42 -3.60 -7.20
CA LEU A 28 2.64 -4.46 -6.03
C LEU A 28 2.05 -5.87 -6.23
N SER A 29 0.86 -5.96 -6.83
CA SER A 29 0.16 -7.24 -7.04
C SER A 29 0.85 -8.14 -8.07
N GLU A 30 1.47 -7.52 -9.08
CA GLU A 30 2.28 -8.16 -10.11
C GLU A 30 3.74 -8.39 -9.66
N LYS A 31 4.10 -7.95 -8.44
CA LYS A 31 5.42 -8.13 -7.81
C LYS A 31 6.56 -7.41 -8.52
N TRP A 32 6.28 -6.28 -9.18
CA TRP A 32 7.33 -5.44 -9.76
C TRP A 32 8.23 -4.82 -8.69
N PHE A 33 7.66 -4.50 -7.52
CA PHE A 33 8.40 -4.09 -6.33
C PHE A 33 7.62 -4.46 -5.05
N THR A 34 8.24 -4.23 -3.89
CA THR A 34 7.57 -4.32 -2.59
C THR A 34 8.05 -3.19 -1.68
N HIS A 35 7.19 -2.73 -0.79
CA HIS A 35 7.60 -1.86 0.31
C HIS A 35 8.23 -2.65 1.45
N ALA A 36 8.93 -1.94 2.34
CA ALA A 36 9.50 -2.51 3.55
C ALA A 36 8.42 -2.98 4.53
N SER A 37 8.78 -3.93 5.41
CA SER A 37 7.86 -4.53 6.38
C SER A 37 7.08 -3.52 7.23
N PRO A 38 7.68 -2.42 7.77
CA PRO A 38 6.93 -1.42 8.53
C PRO A 38 5.80 -0.79 7.73
N THR A 39 6.05 -0.51 6.44
CA THR A 39 5.03 0.04 5.53
C THR A 39 3.90 -0.96 5.29
N LEU A 40 4.22 -2.24 5.04
CA LEU A 40 3.23 -3.28 4.82
C LEU A 40 2.35 -3.51 6.06
N PHE A 41 2.90 -3.39 7.27
CA PHE A 41 2.12 -3.54 8.49
C PHE A 41 1.27 -2.31 8.80
N ASN A 42 1.84 -1.11 8.68
CA ASN A 42 1.26 0.08 9.31
C ASN A 42 0.54 1.04 8.36
N ALA A 43 0.72 0.93 7.04
CA ALA A 43 0.05 1.83 6.09
C ALA A 43 -1.49 1.75 6.21
N GLY A 44 -2.16 2.91 6.28
CA GLY A 44 -3.62 2.98 6.43
C GLY A 44 -4.15 2.58 7.81
N THR A 45 -3.30 2.43 8.84
CA THR A 45 -3.73 2.25 10.24
C THR A 45 -3.83 3.59 10.96
N ASN A 46 -4.43 3.62 12.16
CA ASN A 46 -4.65 4.85 12.94
C ASN A 46 -3.36 5.62 13.29
N ARG A 47 -2.22 4.95 13.39
CA ARG A 47 -0.91 5.54 13.68
C ARG A 47 0.15 4.91 12.77
N PRO A 48 0.23 5.37 11.51
CA PRO A 48 1.09 4.73 10.51
C PRO A 48 2.56 5.11 10.74
N GLN A 49 3.35 4.14 11.21
CA GLN A 49 4.81 4.24 11.26
C GLN A 49 5.38 3.48 10.07
N LEU A 50 6.06 4.17 9.15
CA LEU A 50 6.45 3.60 7.86
C LEU A 50 7.97 3.46 7.67
N SER A 51 8.80 3.76 8.69
CA SER A 51 10.26 3.92 8.55
C SER A 51 11.04 3.29 9.69
#